data_AF-A0A3D1QSM3-F1
#
_entry.id   AF-A0A3D1QSM3-F1
#
_cell.length_a   1.000
_cell.length_b   1.000
_cell.length_c   1.000
_cell.angle_alpha   90.00
_cell.angle_beta   90.00
_cell.angle_gamma   90.00
#
_symmetry.space_group_name_H-M   'P 1'
#
loop_
_entity.id
_entity.type
_entity.pdbx_description
1 polymer ?
#
loop_
_entity_poly.entity_id
_entity_poly.type
_entity_poly.pdbx_seq_one_letter_code
_entity_poly.pdbx_strand_id
1 'polypeptide(L)' 'MKLEVECYSGYRGDETPRRLVVDGSVVEVSVVDRWRTPEHRYFRLRGEEGTNYVIRQGESGEWEWG' A
#
# COMPACT_ATOMS: atom_id res chain seq x y z
N MET A 1 9.16 5.96 -8.59
CA MET A 1 8.11 5.65 -9.59
C MET A 1 6.80 5.73 -8.82
N LYS A 2 5.86 6.61 -9.17
CA LYS A 2 4.65 6.81 -8.35
C LYS A 2 3.73 5.60 -8.47
N LEU A 3 3.48 4.92 -7.36
CA LEU A 3 2.50 3.85 -7.27
C LEU A 3 1.14 4.45 -6.94
N GLU A 4 0.11 4.06 -7.68
CA GLU A 4 -1.26 4.47 -7.37
C GLU A 4 -1.87 3.47 -6.37
N VAL A 5 -2.26 3.98 -5.21
CA VAL A 5 -2.78 3.20 -4.09
C VAL A 5 -4.11 3.80 -3.67
N GLU A 6 -5.19 3.03 -3.80
CA GLU A 6 -6.46 3.42 -3.22
C GLU A 6 -6.49 2.97 -1.74
N CYS A 7 -6.51 3.97 -0.86
CA CYS A 7 -6.68 3.76 0.57
C CYS A 7 -8.14 3.92 0.95
N TYR A 8 -8.67 2.99 1.75
CA TYR A 8 -9.98 3.20 2.34
C TYR A 8 -9.84 4.10 3.58
N SER A 9 -10.32 5.34 3.48
CA SER A 9 -10.39 6.27 4.61
C SER A 9 -11.61 5.93 5.47
N GLY A 10 -11.50 4.87 6.28
CA GLY A 10 -12.55 4.48 7.22
C GLY A 10 -12.63 5.42 8.43
N TYR A 11 -13.82 5.51 9.04
CA TYR A 11 -14.25 6.38 10.16
C TYR A 11 -13.37 6.36 11.44
N ARG A 12 -12.27 5.59 11.47
CA ARG A 12 -11.36 5.42 12.61
C ARG A 12 -9.90 5.80 12.29
N GLY A 13 -9.66 6.50 11.19
CA GLY A 13 -8.40 7.23 10.93
C GLY A 13 -7.20 6.38 10.55
N ASP A 14 -7.41 5.12 10.15
CA ASP A 14 -6.32 4.24 9.73
C ASP A 14 -6.42 3.96 8.22
N GLU A 15 -5.72 4.78 7.44
CA GLU A 15 -5.61 4.64 5.99
C GLU A 15 -4.89 3.33 5.68
N THR A 16 -5.64 2.35 5.18
CA THR A 16 -5.10 1.04 4.79
C THR A 16 -5.24 0.85 3.28
N PRO A 17 -4.14 0.49 2.58
CA PRO A 17 -4.18 0.13 1.17
C PRO A 17 -5.18 -0.99 0.92
N ARG A 18 -6.07 -0.81 -0.04
CA ARG A 18 -7.07 -1.81 -0.46
C ARG A 18 -6.91 -2.20 -1.91
N ARG A 19 -6.45 -1.28 -2.75
CA ARG A 19 -6.20 -1.54 -4.17
C ARG A 19 -4.88 -0.92 -4.60
N LEU A 20 -4.17 -1.65 -5.45
CA LEU A 20 -2.96 -1.18 -6.12
C LEU A 20 -3.19 -1.15 -7.62
N VAL A 21 -2.70 -0.11 -8.28
CA VAL A 21 -2.62 -0.09 -9.74
C VAL A 21 -1.23 -0.58 -10.15
N VAL A 22 -1.17 -1.78 -10.71
CA VAL A 22 0.06 -2.42 -11.19
C VAL A 22 -0.06 -2.59 -12.70
N ASP A 23 0.81 -1.93 -13.46
CA ASP A 23 0.82 -1.99 -14.94
C ASP A 23 -0.55 -1.63 -15.58
N GLY A 24 -1.28 -0.68 -14.98
CA GLY A 24 -2.62 -0.29 -15.41
C GLY A 24 -3.74 -1.24 -15.01
N SER A 25 -3.43 -2.33 -14.29
CA SER A 25 -4.42 -3.25 -13.74
C SER A 25 -4.65 -2.98 -12.25
N VAL A 26 -5.92 -2.97 -11.85
CA VAL A 26 -6.29 -2.82 -10.43
C VAL A 26 -6.22 -4.18 -9.75
N VAL A 27 -5.42 -4.27 -8.71
CA VAL A 27 -5.25 -5.47 -7.89
C VAL A 27 -5.82 -5.20 -6.50
N GLU A 28 -6.82 -5.98 -6.10
CA GLU A 28 -7.32 -5.95 -4.74
C GLU A 28 -6.32 -6.61 -3.80
N VAL A 29 -5.98 -5.90 -2.72
CA VAL A 29 -4.95 -6.30 -1.78
C VAL A 29 -5.44 -6.13 -0.34
N SER A 30 -4.93 -6.98 0.52
CA SER A 30 -5.10 -6.89 1.97
C SER A 30 -3.77 -6.64 2.65
N VAL A 31 -3.78 -5.79 3.68
CA VAL A 31 -2.59 -5.53 4.50
C VAL A 31 -2.29 -6.75 5.36
N VAL A 32 -1.13 -7.36 5.14
CA VAL A 32 -0.61 -8.46 5.94
C VAL A 32 0.20 -7.93 7.11
N ASP A 33 1.07 -6.95 6.84
CA ASP A 33 1.95 -6.38 7.84
C ASP A 33 2.24 -4.90 7.52
N ARG A 34 2.56 -4.12 8.56
CA ARG A 34 2.90 -2.70 8.42
C ARG A 34 3.96 -2.34 9.43
N TRP A 35 4.99 -1.64 8.99
CA TRP A 35 6.05 -1.15 9.87
C TRP A 35 6.49 0.23 9.48
N ARG A 36 6.97 0.99 10.47
CA ARG A 36 7.45 2.36 10.27
C ARG A 36 8.96 2.37 10.46
N THR A 37 9.67 2.95 9.52
CA THR A 37 11.08 3.34 9.63
C THR A 37 11.16 4.85 9.86
N PRO A 38 12.34 5.40 10.20
CA PRO A 38 12.49 6.83 10.44
C PRO A 38 12.09 7.71 9.24
N GLU A 39 12.29 7.20 8.03
CA GLU A 39 12.09 7.95 6.77
C GLU A 39 10.81 7.53 6.03
N HIS A 40 10.34 6.29 6.22
CA HIS A 40 9.26 5.72 5.41
C HIS A 40 8.32 4.82 6.22
N ARG A 41 7.10 4.67 5.75
CA ARG A 41 6.15 3.67 6.26
C ARG A 41 6.00 2.55 5.24
N TYR A 42 6.34 1.34 5.62
CA TYR A 42 6.24 0.16 4.78
C TYR A 42 4.97 -0.62 5.05
N PHE A 43 4.44 -1.21 4.00
CA PHE A 43 3.25 -2.04 4.02
C PHE A 43 3.51 -3.29 3.20
N ARG A 44 3.35 -4.44 3.84
CA ARG A 44 3.27 -5.72 3.16
C ARG A 44 1.81 -6.02 2.87
N LEU A 45 1.54 -6.22 1.60
CA LEU A 45 0.22 -6.44 1.05
C LEU A 45 0.17 -7.82 0.42
N ARG A 46 -1.00 -8.45 0.44
CA ARG A 46 -1.27 -9.71 -0.25
C ARG A 46 -2.46 -9.52 -1.15
N GLY A 47 -2.24 -9.72 -2.44
CA GLY A 47 -3.29 -9.75 -3.45
C GLY A 47 -4.17 -10.98 -3.30
N GLU A 48 -5.36 -10.91 -3.87
CA GLU A 48 -6.33 -12.02 -3.84
C GLU A 48 -5.77 -13.30 -4.49
N GLU A 49 -4.93 -13.17 -5.51
CA GLU A 49 -4.25 -14.32 -6.14
C GLU A 49 -3.12 -14.92 -5.28
N GLY A 50 -2.88 -14.38 -4.08
CA GLY A 50 -1.83 -14.82 -3.17
C GLY A 50 -0.45 -14.21 -3.44
N THR A 51 -0.36 -13.31 -4.43
CA THR A 51 0.83 -12.50 -4.70
C THR A 51 1.11 -11.55 -3.55
N ASN A 52 2.37 -11.47 -3.10
CA ASN A 52 2.75 -10.54 -2.05
C ASN A 52 3.40 -9.30 -2.66
N TYR A 53 3.00 -8.13 -2.18
CA TYR A 53 3.53 -6.84 -2.59
C TYR A 53 4.11 -6.13 -1.38
N VAL A 54 5.21 -5.41 -1.57
CA VAL A 54 5.76 -4.53 -0.54
C VAL A 54 5.82 -3.14 -1.12
N ILE A 55 5.19 -2.21 -0.43
CA ILE A 55 5.12 -0.82 -0.82
C ILE A 55 5.55 0.05 0.35
N ARG A 56 6.03 1.25 0.05
CA ARG A 56 6.39 2.23 1.05
C ARG A 56 5.72 3.56 0.76
N GLN A 57 5.37 4.27 1.82
CA GLN A 57 4.86 5.62 1.81
C GLN A 57 5.93 6.55 2.38
N GLY A 58 6.31 7.56 1.60
CA GLY A 58 7.15 8.66 2.07
C GLY A 58 6.38 9.64 2.95
N GLU A 59 7.10 10.55 3.62
CA GLU A 59 6.49 11.57 4.49
C GLU A 59 5.54 12.52 3.74
N SER A 60 5.79 12.76 2.45
CA SER A 60 4.94 13.56 1.56
C SER A 60 3.67 12.83 1.10
N GLY A 61 3.44 11.59 1.54
CA GLY A 61 2.32 10.76 1.10
C GLY A 61 2.51 10.09 -0.27
N GLU A 62 3.72 10.15 -0.82
CA GLU A 62 4.08 9.44 -2.05
C GLU A 62 4.24 7.94 -1.82
N TRP A 63 3.66 7.14 -2.70
CA TRP A 63 3.74 5.68 -2.65
C TRP A 63 4.72 5.17 -3.68
N GLU A 64 5.54 4.21 -3.28
CA GLU A 64 6.54 3.56 -4.12
C GLU A 64 6.64 2.07 -3.80
N TRP A 65 7.22 1.31 -4.74
CA TRP A 65 7.66 -0.05 -4.46
C TRP A 65 8.78 -0.04 -3.41
N GLY A 66 8.65 -0.92 -2.41
CA GLY A 66 9.56 -1.00 -1.26
C GLY A 66 10.81 -1.82 -1.51
#